data_AF-A0A1H6QE38-F1
#
_entry.id   AF-A0A1H6QE38-F1
#
_cell.length_a   1.000
_cell.length_b   1.000
_cell.length_c   1.000
_cell.angle_alpha   90.00
_cell.angle_beta   90.00
_cell.angle_gamma   90.00
#
_symmetry.space_group_name_H-M   'P 1'
#
loop_
_entity.id
_entity.type
_entity.pdbx_description
1 polymer ?
#
loop_
_entity_poly.entity_id
_entity_poly.type
_entity_poly.pdbx_seq_one_letter_code
_entity_poly.pdbx_strand_id
1 'polypeptide(L)'
;MIQSKPKPKKIYKAQVHILHSMVHMAKNKLKYEKWMQPRDFVEANIWAFEKMEASMKQNYGLFYDPVYSWEAAELFFKGLNDGDI
;
A
#
# COMPACT_ATOMS: atom_id res chain seq x y z
N MET A 1 3.59 -4.73 37.17
CA MET A 1 3.64 -5.07 35.73
C MET A 1 2.61 -4.23 34.99
N ILE A 2 3.03 -3.24 34.21
CA ILE A 2 2.10 -2.41 33.42
C ILE A 2 1.73 -3.23 32.18
N GLN A 3 0.51 -3.77 32.13
CA GLN A 3 0.00 -4.41 30.93
C GLN A 3 -0.12 -3.36 29.84
N SER A 4 0.75 -3.43 28.82
CA SER A 4 0.65 -2.60 27.63
C SER A 4 -0.68 -2.90 26.94
N LYS A 5 -1.63 -1.97 26.99
CA LYS A 5 -2.87 -2.09 26.25
C LYS A 5 -2.54 -2.32 24.76
N PRO A 6 -3.15 -3.33 24.09
CA PRO A 6 -2.92 -3.54 22.67
C PRO A 6 -3.30 -2.27 21.91
N LYS A 7 -2.38 -1.78 21.05
CA LYS A 7 -2.69 -0.65 20.18
C LYS A 7 -3.90 -1.02 19.31
N PRO A 8 -4.88 -0.12 19.14
CA PRO A 8 -6.02 -0.39 18.28
C PRO A 8 -5.53 -0.72 16.86
N LYS A 9 -6.01 -1.83 16.30
CA LYS A 9 -5.72 -2.19 14.91
C LYS A 9 -6.37 -1.14 14.00
N LYS A 10 -5.57 -0.48 13.16
CA LYS A 10 -6.09 0.46 12.15
C LYS A 10 -6.95 -0.33 11.16
N ILE A 11 -8.22 0.06 11.02
CA ILE A 11 -9.14 -0.53 10.05
C ILE A 11 -8.99 0.27 8.75
N TYR A 12 -8.53 -0.39 7.70
CA TYR A 12 -8.36 0.22 6.38
C TYR A 12 -9.60 0.03 5.52
N LYS A 13 -9.83 0.95 4.58
CA LYS A 13 -10.94 0.85 3.62
C LYS A 13 -10.67 -0.24 2.58
N ALA A 14 -11.73 -0.75 1.95
CA ALA A 14 -11.63 -1.77 0.91
C ALA A 14 -10.71 -1.34 -0.26
N GLN A 15 -10.74 -0.06 -0.64
CA GLN A 15 -9.86 0.54 -1.64
C GLN A 15 -8.38 0.29 -1.35
N VAL A 16 -7.98 0.50 -0.09
CA VAL A 16 -6.60 0.34 0.36
C VAL A 16 -6.19 -1.13 0.26
N HIS A 17 -7.07 -2.05 0.65
CA HIS A 17 -6.80 -3.48 0.55
C HIS A 17 -6.67 -3.95 -0.91
N ILE A 18 -7.49 -3.42 -1.82
CA ILE A 18 -7.41 -3.72 -3.25
C ILE A 18 -6.09 -3.20 -3.82
N LEU A 19 -5.73 -1.93 -3.57
CA LEU A 19 -4.45 -1.36 -3.98
C LEU A 19 -3.27 -2.15 -3.43
N HIS A 20 -3.29 -2.49 -2.14
CA HIS A 20 -2.25 -3.29 -1.50
C HIS A 20 -2.09 -4.66 -2.19
N SER A 21 -3.19 -5.31 -2.55
CA SER A 21 -3.16 -6.58 -3.28
C SER A 21 -2.57 -6.41 -4.68
N MET A 22 -2.92 -5.32 -5.38
CA MET A 22 -2.33 -4.97 -6.69
C MET A 22 -0.83 -4.67 -6.59
N VAL A 23 -0.38 -4.00 -5.53
CA VAL A 23 1.04 -3.76 -5.23
C VAL A 23 1.77 -5.10 -5.06
N HIS A 24 1.23 -6.03 -4.26
CA HIS A 24 1.85 -7.36 -4.10
C HIS A 24 1.94 -8.15 -5.41
N MET A 25 0.92 -8.10 -6.26
CA MET A 25 0.94 -8.76 -7.57
C MET A 25 1.97 -8.14 -8.51
N ALA A 26 2.16 -6.82 -8.45
CA ALA A 26 3.06 -6.09 -9.32
C ALA A 26 4.46 -5.87 -8.72
N LYS A 27 4.75 -6.35 -7.50
CA LYS A 27 5.92 -5.95 -6.71
C LYS A 27 7.26 -6.03 -7.46
N ASN A 28 7.45 -7.06 -8.28
CA ASN A 28 8.69 -7.27 -9.06
C ASN A 28 8.89 -6.22 -10.18
N LYS A 29 7.85 -5.44 -10.51
CA LYS A 29 7.87 -4.38 -11.52
C LYS A 29 7.93 -2.98 -10.89
N LEU A 30 7.85 -2.90 -9.57
CA LEU A 30 7.87 -1.65 -8.82
C LEU A 30 9.30 -1.34 -8.39
N LYS A 31 9.66 -0.06 -8.42
CA LYS A 31 10.92 0.44 -7.89
C LYS A 31 10.84 0.41 -6.37
N TYR A 32 11.67 -0.43 -5.75
CA TYR A 32 11.72 -0.58 -4.31
C TYR A 32 13.17 -0.67 -3.85
N GLU A 33 13.51 0.11 -2.83
CA GLU A 33 14.79 0.04 -2.13
C GLU A 33 14.53 -0.04 -0.62
N LYS A 34 15.39 -0.77 0.11
CA LYS A 34 15.19 -1.07 1.55
C LYS A 34 15.06 0.18 2.44
N TRP A 35 15.61 1.32 2.00
CA TRP A 35 15.59 2.58 2.74
C TRP A 35 14.41 3.50 2.37
N MET A 36 13.65 3.18 1.31
CA MET A 36 12.51 4.00 0.89
C MET A 36 11.45 4.05 2.00
N GLN A 37 10.82 5.20 2.18
CA GLN A 37 9.59 5.30 2.95
C GLN A 37 8.38 5.06 2.03
N PRO A 38 7.19 4.75 2.59
CA PRO A 38 5.97 4.56 1.78
C PRO A 38 5.71 5.70 0.79
N ARG A 39 6.01 6.95 1.18
CA ARG A 39 5.88 8.12 0.31
C ARG A 39 6.83 8.06 -0.89
N ASP A 40 8.12 7.81 -0.65
CA ASP A 40 9.13 7.71 -1.71
C ASP A 40 8.77 6.60 -2.70
N PHE A 41 8.26 5.48 -2.18
CA PHE A 41 7.79 4.37 -3.00
C PHE A 41 6.60 4.75 -3.88
N VAL A 42 5.62 5.49 -3.34
CA VAL A 42 4.47 5.98 -4.13
C VAL A 42 4.94 6.96 -5.20
N GLU A 43 5.80 7.91 -4.86
CA GLU A 43 6.32 8.92 -5.81
C GLU A 43 7.15 8.26 -6.92
N ALA A 44 8.04 7.32 -6.58
CA ALA A 44 8.86 6.58 -7.54
C ALA A 44 8.04 5.68 -8.48
N ASN A 45 6.83 5.29 -8.06
CA ASN A 45 5.93 4.40 -8.78
C ASN A 45 4.58 5.05 -9.10
N ILE A 46 4.50 6.38 -9.18
CA ILE A 46 3.24 7.13 -9.35
C ILE A 46 2.43 6.61 -10.54
N TRP A 47 3.10 6.32 -11.65
CA TRP A 47 2.51 5.74 -12.87
C TRP A 47 1.80 4.40 -12.63
N ALA A 48 2.28 3.59 -11.68
CA ALA A 48 1.71 2.29 -11.36
C ALA A 48 0.46 2.48 -10.50
N PHE A 49 0.52 3.37 -9.51
CA PHE A 49 -0.63 3.72 -8.67
C PHE A 49 -1.77 4.34 -9.50
N GLU A 50 -1.47 5.22 -10.46
CA GLU A 50 -2.46 5.76 -11.40
C GLU A 50 -3.13 4.66 -12.26
N LYS A 51 -2.36 3.64 -12.69
CA LYS A 51 -2.93 2.50 -13.41
C LYS A 51 -3.78 1.59 -12.52
N MET A 52 -3.33 1.35 -11.30
CA MET A 52 -4.10 0.57 -10.31
C MET A 52 -5.40 1.29 -9.94
N GLU A 53 -5.35 2.61 -9.81
CA GLU A 53 -6.52 3.48 -9.65
C GLU A 53 -7.49 3.34 -10.82
N ALA A 54 -7.00 3.50 -12.05
CA ALA A 54 -7.84 3.39 -13.24
C ALA A 54 -8.54 2.03 -13.31
N SER A 55 -7.80 0.95 -13.00
CA SER A 55 -8.33 -0.40 -12.89
C SER A 55 -9.39 -0.50 -11.79
N MET A 56 -9.16 0.11 -10.62
CA MET A 56 -10.12 0.09 -9.54
C MET A 56 -11.43 0.79 -9.89
N LYS A 57 -11.34 1.96 -10.51
CA LYS A 57 -12.48 2.74 -10.96
C LYS A 57 -13.29 1.96 -12.01
N GLN A 58 -12.60 1.37 -12.99
CA GLN A 58 -13.24 0.62 -14.07
C GLN A 58 -13.91 -0.66 -13.59
N ASN A 59 -13.25 -1.43 -12.72
CA ASN A 59 -13.70 -2.77 -12.34
C ASN A 59 -14.60 -2.80 -11.11
N TYR A 60 -14.50 -1.81 -10.22
CA TYR A 60 -15.23 -1.79 -8.94
C TYR A 60 -16.06 -0.52 -8.72
N GLY A 61 -15.99 0.46 -9.63
CA GLY A 61 -16.74 1.72 -9.48
C GLY A 61 -16.28 2.57 -8.28
N LEU A 62 -15.08 2.33 -7.76
CA LEU A 62 -14.58 3.01 -6.56
C LEU A 62 -13.86 4.31 -6.89
N PHE A 63 -14.08 5.33 -6.06
CA PHE A 63 -13.43 6.64 -6.17
C PHE A 63 -12.03 6.65 -5.54
N TYR A 64 -11.17 7.51 -6.07
CA TYR A 64 -9.77 7.65 -5.68
C TYR A 64 -9.52 8.84 -4.77
N ASP A 65 -8.90 8.56 -3.64
CA ASP A 65 -8.19 9.54 -2.83
C ASP A 65 -6.71 9.14 -2.83
N PRO A 66 -5.77 10.05 -3.17
CA PRO A 66 -4.34 9.77 -3.10
C PRO A 66 -3.86 9.19 -1.77
N VAL A 67 -4.57 9.48 -0.68
CA VAL A 67 -4.32 8.88 0.63
C VAL A 67 -4.35 7.35 0.57
N TYR A 68 -5.19 6.73 -0.27
CA TYR A 68 -5.25 5.26 -0.37
C TYR A 68 -3.99 4.64 -0.96
N SER A 69 -3.30 5.34 -1.86
CA SER A 69 -2.01 4.91 -2.40
C SER A 69 -0.95 4.90 -1.31
N TRP A 70 -0.91 5.94 -0.47
CA TRP A 70 0.00 6.00 0.67
C TRP A 70 -0.31 4.95 1.73
N GLU A 71 -1.59 4.76 2.08
CA GLU A 71 -2.00 3.74 3.05
C GLU A 71 -1.74 2.32 2.56
N ALA A 72 -1.88 2.07 1.25
CA ALA A 72 -1.55 0.78 0.65
C ALA A 72 -0.05 0.53 0.66
N ALA A 73 0.75 1.56 0.39
CA ALA A 73 2.21 1.47 0.53
C ALA A 73 2.60 1.24 2.01
N GLU A 74 1.99 1.93 2.98
CA GLU A 74 2.24 1.66 4.40
C GLU A 74 1.97 0.21 4.78
N LEU A 75 0.86 -0.37 4.29
CA LEU A 75 0.54 -1.77 4.52
C LEU A 75 1.59 -2.70 3.90
N PHE A 76 2.02 -2.41 2.66
CA PHE A 76 3.03 -3.20 1.96
C PHE A 76 4.32 -3.23 2.76
N PHE A 77 4.83 -2.06 3.17
CA PHE A 77 6.07 -1.94 3.95
C PHE A 77 5.98 -2.59 5.34
N LYS A 78 4.82 -2.54 6.00
CA LYS A 78 4.60 -3.26 7.27
C LYS A 78 4.57 -4.78 7.11
N GLY A 79 4.24 -5.27 5.91
CA GLY A 79 4.20 -6.69 5.57
C GLY A 79 5.53 -7.26 5.10
N LEU A 80 6.54 -6.42 4.86
CA LEU A 80 7.89 -6.87 4.54
C LEU A 80 8.56 -7.34 5.83
N ASN A 81 8.85 -8.64 5.96
CA ASN A 81 9.77 -9.11 6.99
C ASN A 81 11.21 -8.89 6.53
N ASP A 82 12.17 -8.84 7.46
CA ASP A 82 13.60 -8.68 7.17
C ASP A 82 14.15 -9.72 6.16
N GLY A 83 13.44 -10.85 5.95
CA GLY A 83 13.80 -11.91 5.02
C GLY A 83 13.04 -11.95 3.67
N ASP A 84 12.09 -11.05 3.43
CA ASP A 84 11.28 -11.06 2.19
C ASP A 84 11.96 -10.32 1.00
N ILE A 85 13.24 -9.91 1.16
CA ILE A 85 14.04 -9.13 0.20
C ILE A 85 15.49 -9.62 0.10
#